data_AF-A0A9D9E8E4-F1
#
_entry.id   AF-A0A9D9E8E4-F1
#
_cell.length_a   1.000
_cell.length_b   1.000
_cell.length_c   1.000
_cell.angle_alpha   90.00
_cell.angle_beta   90.00
_cell.angle_gamma   90.00
#
_symmetry.space_group_name_H-M   'P 1'
#
loop_
_entity.id
_entity.type
_entity.pdbx_description
1 polymer ?
#
loop_
_entity_poly.entity_id
_entity_poly.type
_entity_poly.pdbx_seq_one_letter_code
_entity_poly.pdbx_strand_id
1 'polypeptide(L)'
;MAEEKQTQEAQTENTENKQQNQQQTQQHRRPFRRHKKVDYIAANHIEYVDYKDTELLKRFISERGKILPRRVTGTSAKNQRKLTTAIKRARIMGLLPFVAED
;
A
#
# COMPACT_ATOMS: atom_id res chain seq x y z
N MET A 1 -59.58 1.15 43.70
CA MET A 1 -58.70 -0.03 43.58
C MET A 1 -58.37 -0.39 42.12
N ALA A 2 -58.38 0.60 41.20
CA ALA A 2 -58.23 0.36 39.75
C ALA A 2 -57.37 1.41 39.01
N GLU A 3 -56.74 2.36 39.72
CA GLU A 3 -55.99 3.45 39.06
C GLU A 3 -54.47 3.42 39.30
N GLU A 4 -53.97 2.54 40.18
CA GLU A 4 -52.53 2.44 40.47
C GLU A 4 -51.79 1.37 39.63
N LYS A 5 -52.50 0.60 38.80
CA LYS A 5 -51.89 -0.45 37.96
C LYS A 5 -51.44 0.03 36.57
N GLN A 6 -51.85 1.21 36.13
CA GLN A 6 -51.56 1.68 34.76
C GLN A 6 -50.28 2.51 34.64
N THR A 7 -49.69 2.99 35.74
CA THR A 7 -48.47 3.81 35.71
C THR A 7 -47.16 3.00 35.78
N GLN A 8 -47.21 1.68 35.97
CA GLN A 8 -46.00 0.85 36.05
C GLN A 8 -45.66 0.15 34.72
N GLU A 9 -46.63 -0.13 33.85
CA GLU A 9 -46.38 -0.84 32.58
C GLU A 9 -45.72 0.05 31.52
N ALA A 10 -45.93 1.38 31.58
CA ALA A 10 -45.34 2.34 30.64
C ALA A 10 -43.84 2.66 30.89
N GLN A 11 -43.28 2.21 32.01
CA GLN A 11 -41.86 2.45 32.35
C GLN A 11 -40.95 1.27 31.96
N THR A 12 -41.50 0.07 31.81
CA THR A 12 -40.73 -1.12 31.40
C THR A 12 -40.43 -1.17 29.90
N GLU A 13 -41.30 -0.65 29.04
CA GLU A 13 -41.10 -0.70 27.58
C GLU A 13 -40.04 0.29 27.05
N ASN A 14 -39.80 1.39 27.77
CA ASN A 14 -38.80 2.39 27.39
C ASN A 14 -37.36 2.01 27.79
N THR A 15 -37.19 1.02 28.67
CA THR A 15 -35.87 0.63 29.17
C THR A 15 -35.23 -0.47 28.28
N GLU A 16 -36.03 -1.26 27.59
CA GLU A 16 -35.58 -2.31 26.66
C GLU A 16 -35.13 -1.73 25.30
N ASN A 17 -35.81 -0.69 24.82
CA ASN A 17 -35.47 -0.01 23.56
C ASN A 17 -34.14 0.78 23.60
N LYS A 18 -33.61 1.08 24.80
CA LYS A 18 -32.30 1.74 24.97
C LYS A 18 -31.11 0.78 24.87
N GLN A 19 -31.37 -0.53 24.98
CA GLN A 19 -30.34 -1.58 24.90
C GLN A 19 -30.22 -2.17 23.48
N GLN A 20 -31.29 -2.13 22.68
CA GLN A 20 -31.27 -2.64 21.30
C GLN A 20 -30.59 -1.69 20.30
N ASN A 21 -30.55 -0.38 20.58
CA ASN A 21 -29.97 0.61 19.68
C ASN A 21 -28.43 0.77 19.82
N GLN A 22 -27.78 0.00 20.69
CA GLN A 22 -26.31 0.00 20.86
C GLN A 22 -25.60 -1.04 20.00
N GLN A 23 -26.34 -1.94 19.33
CA GLN A 23 -25.74 -3.04 18.56
C GLN A 23 -25.66 -2.80 17.06
N GLN A 24 -26.18 -1.67 16.55
CA GLN A 24 -26.17 -1.41 15.11
C GLN A 24 -25.13 -0.35 14.74
N THR A 25 -24.25 -0.77 13.82
CA THR A 25 -23.23 0.02 13.10
C THR A 25 -21.84 0.13 13.73
N GLN A 26 -21.32 -0.96 14.29
CA GLN A 26 -19.88 -1.24 14.14
C GLN A 26 -19.59 -1.62 12.68
N GLN A 27 -19.80 -0.67 11.77
CA GLN A 27 -19.31 -0.78 10.40
C GLN A 27 -17.78 -0.85 10.50
N HIS A 28 -17.26 -2.06 10.36
CA HIS A 28 -15.83 -2.32 10.26
C HIS A 28 -15.32 -1.49 9.08
N ARG A 29 -14.75 -0.31 9.38
CA ARG A 29 -14.09 0.54 8.40
C ARG A 29 -12.98 -0.30 7.81
N ARG A 30 -13.25 -0.93 6.66
CA ARG A 30 -12.28 -1.74 5.93
C ARG A 30 -11.03 -0.86 5.80
N PRO A 31 -9.87 -1.31 6.29
CA PRO A 31 -8.67 -0.50 6.22
C PRO A 31 -8.47 -0.12 4.76
N PHE A 32 -8.24 1.17 4.51
CA PHE A 32 -7.98 1.69 3.17
C PHE A 32 -6.92 0.81 2.51
N ARG A 33 -7.35 -0.02 1.55
CA ARG A 33 -6.42 -0.87 0.80
C ARG A 33 -5.55 0.08 0.00
N ARG A 34 -4.28 0.22 0.42
CA ARG A 34 -3.29 0.96 -0.36
C ARG A 34 -3.28 0.36 -1.76
N HIS A 35 -3.59 1.18 -2.75
CA HIS A 35 -3.57 0.75 -4.14
C HIS A 35 -2.20 0.17 -4.46
N LYS A 36 -2.18 -1.02 -5.06
CA LYS A 36 -0.94 -1.68 -5.44
C LYS A 36 -0.29 -0.83 -6.53
N LYS A 37 0.92 -0.34 -6.29
CA LYS A 37 1.69 0.38 -7.31
C LYS A 37 1.88 -0.52 -8.53
N VAL A 38 1.73 0.07 -9.72
CA VAL A 38 1.88 -0.63 -10.99
C VAL A 38 3.36 -0.81 -11.29
N ASP A 39 3.74 -1.99 -11.78
CA ASP A 39 5.10 -2.27 -12.22
C ASP A 39 5.35 -1.60 -13.58
N TYR A 40 6.24 -0.60 -13.61
CA TYR A 40 6.60 0.12 -14.82
C TYR A 40 7.13 -0.80 -15.93
N ILE A 41 7.94 -1.81 -15.58
CA ILE A 41 8.54 -2.72 -16.57
C ILE A 41 7.45 -3.56 -17.25
N ALA A 42 6.52 -4.07 -16.44
CA ALA A 42 5.39 -4.85 -16.95
C ALA A 42 4.41 -3.99 -17.73
N ALA A 43 4.12 -2.77 -17.27
CA ALA A 43 3.20 -1.85 -17.95
C ALA A 43 3.71 -1.44 -19.34
N ASN A 44 5.02 -1.23 -19.47
CA ASN A 44 5.65 -0.86 -20.75
C ASN A 44 6.10 -2.07 -21.58
N HIS A 45 5.74 -3.30 -21.19
CA HIS A 45 6.07 -4.54 -21.92
C HIS A 45 7.57 -4.69 -22.21
N ILE A 46 8.41 -4.24 -21.28
CA ILE A 46 9.87 -4.34 -21.40
C ILE A 46 10.29 -5.78 -21.05
N GLU A 47 10.68 -6.55 -22.05
CA GLU A 47 11.03 -7.97 -21.88
C GLU A 47 12.40 -8.16 -21.20
N TYR A 48 13.37 -7.33 -21.61
CA TYR A 48 14.75 -7.35 -21.15
C TYR A 48 15.18 -5.98 -20.63
N VAL A 49 15.87 -5.98 -19.48
CA VAL A 49 16.42 -4.77 -18.85
C VAL A 49 17.94 -4.84 -19.01
N ASP A 50 18.48 -4.11 -19.98
CA ASP A 50 19.93 -4.07 -20.19
C ASP A 50 20.60 -3.11 -19.19
N TYR A 51 21.88 -3.36 -18.90
CA TYR A 51 22.70 -2.50 -18.06
C TYR A 51 23.16 -1.23 -18.78
N LYS A 52 23.08 -1.21 -20.11
CA LYS A 52 23.47 -0.09 -20.96
C LYS A 52 22.42 1.03 -21.00
N ASP A 53 21.16 0.69 -20.72
CA ASP A 53 20.04 1.64 -20.73
C ASP A 53 20.03 2.49 -19.46
N THR A 54 20.97 3.43 -19.38
CA THR A 54 21.16 4.27 -18.19
C THR A 54 19.93 5.11 -17.87
N GLU A 55 19.17 5.56 -18.88
CA GLU A 55 17.93 6.33 -18.68
C GLU A 55 16.85 5.53 -17.96
N LEU A 56 16.68 4.26 -18.32
CA LEU A 56 15.72 3.37 -17.66
C LEU A 56 16.18 3.09 -16.23
N LEU A 57 17.46 2.75 -16.04
CA LEU A 57 18.00 2.39 -14.73
C LEU A 57 18.04 3.57 -13.76
N LYS A 58 18.25 4.80 -14.25
CA LYS A 58 18.23 6.04 -13.45
C LYS A 58 16.91 6.24 -12.71
N ARG A 59 15.78 5.80 -13.28
CA ARG A 59 14.45 5.89 -12.63
C ARG A 59 14.30 5.01 -11.39
N PHE A 60 15.15 3.99 -11.24
CA PHE A 60 15.09 3.01 -10.16
C PHE A 60 16.21 3.16 -9.13
N ILE A 61 17.02 4.21 -9.25
CA ILE A 61 18.00 4.62 -8.24
C ILE A 61 17.53 5.92 -7.60
N SER A 62 17.91 6.12 -6.33
CA SER A 62 17.79 7.41 -5.68
C SER A 62 18.83 8.37 -6.24
N GLU A 63 18.64 9.66 -5.99
CA GLU A 63 19.63 10.70 -6.25
C GLU A 63 21.00 10.35 -5.65
N ARG A 64 21.04 9.90 -4.39
CA ARG A 64 22.24 9.39 -3.68
C ARG A 64 22.90 8.14 -4.29
N GLY A 65 22.35 7.60 -5.38
CA GLY A 65 22.85 6.38 -6.00
C GLY A 65 22.48 5.08 -5.29
N LYS A 66 21.49 5.04 -4.38
CA LYS A 66 20.98 3.79 -3.77
C LYS A 66 19.89 3.16 -4.65
N ILE A 67 19.80 1.83 -4.71
CA ILE A 67 18.73 1.15 -5.46
C ILE A 67 17.41 1.33 -4.70
N LEU A 68 16.37 1.82 -5.36
CA LEU A 68 15.06 2.00 -4.74
C LEU A 68 14.43 0.63 -4.40
N PRO A 69 13.85 0.48 -3.20
CA PRO A 69 13.23 -0.77 -2.80
C PRO A 69 11.92 -0.98 -3.57
N ARG A 70 11.58 -2.25 -3.81
CA ARG A 70 10.35 -2.68 -4.50
C ARG A 70 9.06 -2.00 -4.00
N ARG A 71 8.96 -1.72 -2.69
CA ARG A 71 7.79 -1.05 -2.09
C ARG A 71 7.57 0.38 -2.61
N VAL A 72 8.65 1.04 -3.03
CA VAL A 72 8.60 2.40 -3.59
C VAL A 72 8.31 2.34 -5.08
N THR A 73 9.02 1.47 -5.81
CA THR A 73 8.94 1.36 -7.29
C THR A 73 7.73 0.59 -7.79
N GLY A 74 7.15 -0.31 -6.98
CA GLY A 74 5.98 -1.12 -7.38
C GLY A 74 6.30 -2.30 -8.30
N THR A 75 7.58 -2.56 -8.58
CA THR A 75 8.01 -3.62 -9.51
C THR A 75 7.63 -5.03 -9.02
N SER A 76 7.46 -5.98 -9.93
CA SER A 76 7.32 -7.40 -9.61
C SER A 76 8.62 -7.95 -9.02
N ALA A 77 8.55 -8.99 -8.20
CA ALA A 77 9.75 -9.61 -7.61
C ALA A 77 10.71 -10.14 -8.69
N LYS A 78 10.18 -10.65 -9.82
CA LYS A 78 10.98 -11.10 -10.97
C LYS A 78 11.72 -9.93 -11.61
N ASN A 79 11.01 -8.84 -11.87
CA ASN A 79 11.56 -7.64 -12.51
C ASN A 79 12.58 -6.95 -11.60
N GLN A 80 12.30 -6.84 -10.30
CA GLN A 80 13.26 -6.28 -9.34
C GLN A 80 14.59 -7.03 -9.32
N ARG A 81 14.59 -8.37 -9.44
CA ARG A 81 15.83 -9.16 -9.53
C ARG A 81 16.61 -8.84 -10.80
N LYS A 82 15.94 -8.82 -11.97
CA LYS A 82 16.55 -8.43 -13.25
C LYS A 82 17.18 -7.04 -13.15
N LEU A 83 16.41 -6.09 -12.62
CA LEU A 83 16.80 -4.69 -12.44
C LEU A 83 18.01 -4.55 -11.51
N THR A 84 18.02 -5.26 -10.38
CA THR A 84 19.14 -5.24 -9.44
C THR A 84 20.43 -5.76 -10.09
N THR A 85 20.35 -6.84 -10.87
CA THR A 85 21.50 -7.37 -11.60
C THR A 85 21.99 -6.39 -12.67
N ALA A 86 21.08 -5.78 -13.43
CA ALA A 86 21.41 -4.78 -14.43
C ALA A 86 22.09 -3.54 -13.81
N ILE A 87 21.56 -3.00 -12.72
CA ILE A 87 22.17 -1.85 -12.01
C ILE A 87 23.55 -2.23 -11.48
N LYS A 88 23.72 -3.41 -10.87
CA LYS A 88 25.04 -3.82 -10.37
C LYS A 88 26.07 -3.92 -11.48
N ARG A 89 25.70 -4.47 -12.64
CA ARG A 89 26.55 -4.52 -13.83
C ARG A 89 26.88 -3.11 -14.33
N ALA A 90 25.89 -2.24 -14.45
CA ALA A 90 26.07 -0.85 -14.88
C ALA A 90 27.05 -0.09 -13.96
N ARG A 91 27.00 -0.33 -12.65
CA ARG A 91 27.93 0.27 -11.68
C ARG A 91 29.36 -0.21 -11.84
N ILE A 92 29.56 -1.53 -12.01
CA ILE A 92 30.90 -2.09 -12.24
C ILE A 92 31.50 -1.55 -13.54
N MET A 93 30.67 -1.33 -14.56
CA MET A 93 31.08 -0.73 -15.83
C MET A 93 31.27 0.80 -15.80
N GLY A 94 31.01 1.45 -14.66
CA GLY A 94 31.14 2.91 -14.53
C GLY A 94 30.02 3.74 -15.17
N LEU A 95 28.91 3.12 -15.59
CA LEU A 95 27.76 3.82 -16.19
C LEU A 95 26.86 4.48 -15.15
N LEU A 96 26.86 3.97 -13.91
CA LEU A 96 26.09 4.49 -12.79
C LEU A 96 26.96 4.60 -11.53
N PRO A 97 26.77 5.63 -10.69
CA PRO A 97 27.53 5.79 -9.47
C PRO A 97 27.11 4.77 -8.39
N PHE A 98 28.06 4.40 -7.53
CA PHE A 98 27.79 3.67 -6.29
C PHE A 98 27.28 4.58 -5.18
N VAL A 99 27.84 5.78 -5.11
CA VAL A 99 27.48 6.89 -4.21
C VAL A 99 27.50 8.14 -5.07
N ALA A 100 26.43 8.92 -5.03
CA ALA A 100 26.44 10.28 -5.54
C ALA A 100 26.58 11.21 -4.34
N GLU A 101 27.59 12.07 -4.38
CA GLU A 101 27.72 13.25 -3.50
C GLU A 101 26.67 14.28 -3.94
N ASP A 102 26.13 15.05 -3.00
CA ASP A 102 25.17 16.15 -3.26
C ASP A 102 25.90 17.47 -3.46
#